data_AF-A0A1Q4DIT6-F1
#
_entry.id   AF-A0A1Q4DIT6-F1
#
_cell.length_a   1.000
_cell.length_b   1.000
_cell.length_c   1.000
_cell.angle_alpha   90.00
_cell.angle_beta   90.00
_cell.angle_gamma   90.00
#
_symmetry.space_group_name_H-M   'P 1'
#
loop_
_entity.id
_entity.type
_entity.pdbx_description
1 polymer ?
#
loop_
_entity_poly.entity_id
_entity_poly.type
_entity_poly.pdbx_seq_one_letter_code
_entity_poly.pdbx_strand_id
1 'polypeptide(L)'
;MQCTFGDFMPGTDNDPDPTRTFGEYLGQFRSNAHGALSVLYGAGFAFSGSALAKVEGDVFELMEAGAIWNAFAAWNKFMDGLPWPSKVFTTPNGTVATPSRKAAILKLPRGYDTTRLFKSEVRTRIQAHEQALKLRGMELGLSSPDIVGIRIPDPMPPEFAPFLDPLPNLGEQARLILEKTHEKLEGTLEGRSFLFAIAVKRTTRSDRLYQPLFEANVLKYLIEEVLRGAAFRFHVHMGSFEGADVEGHYNAASLVSLMRGGEPTKAVTSTYLAERPVECAQTILNDLPLFPL
;
A
#
# COMPACT_ATOMS: atom_id res chain seq x y z
N MET A 1 -6.93 -5.79 17.53
CA MET A 1 -7.75 -5.22 16.44
C MET A 1 -9.19 -5.04 16.89
N GLN A 2 -9.97 -6.11 17.06
CA GLN A 2 -11.40 -6.05 17.44
C GLN A 2 -11.70 -5.13 18.63
N CYS A 3 -10.93 -5.23 19.72
CA CYS A 3 -11.20 -4.43 20.93
C CYS A 3 -10.86 -2.94 20.82
N THR A 4 -10.18 -2.51 19.76
CA THR A 4 -9.73 -1.09 19.61
C THR A 4 -10.35 -0.44 18.39
N PHE A 5 -10.45 -1.18 17.29
CA PHE A 5 -10.89 -0.70 15.99
C PHE A 5 -12.05 -1.56 15.47
N GLY A 6 -12.85 -2.15 16.36
CA GLY A 6 -13.97 -3.02 16.01
C GLY A 6 -15.18 -2.28 15.45
N ASP A 7 -15.28 -0.97 15.75
CA ASP A 7 -16.46 -0.16 15.41
C ASP A 7 -16.17 0.93 14.37
N PHE A 8 -14.89 1.21 14.10
CA PHE A 8 -14.48 2.24 13.14
C PHE A 8 -13.20 1.89 12.40
N MET A 9 -13.01 2.51 11.24
CA MET A 9 -11.79 2.45 10.43
C MET A 9 -10.98 3.74 10.63
N PRO A 10 -9.75 3.66 11.19
CA PRO A 10 -8.92 4.84 11.48
C PRO A 10 -8.75 5.80 10.30
N GLY A 11 -8.99 7.09 10.53
CA GLY A 11 -8.78 8.15 9.53
C GLY A 11 -9.76 8.17 8.37
N THR A 12 -10.98 7.63 8.55
CA THR A 12 -12.01 7.57 7.51
C THR A 12 -13.35 8.14 8.01
N ASP A 13 -14.36 8.20 7.14
CA ASP A 13 -15.71 8.70 7.47
C ASP A 13 -16.40 7.95 8.65
N ASN A 14 -15.97 6.72 8.94
CA ASN A 14 -16.50 5.93 10.05
C ASN A 14 -15.75 6.15 11.38
N ASP A 15 -14.66 6.93 11.36
CA ASP A 15 -13.91 7.27 12.57
C ASP A 15 -14.60 8.42 13.31
N PRO A 16 -14.88 8.29 14.63
CA PRO A 16 -15.39 9.42 15.42
C PRO A 16 -14.45 10.63 15.47
N ASP A 17 -13.14 10.41 15.28
CA ASP A 17 -12.16 11.48 15.11
C ASP A 17 -11.06 11.01 14.14
N PRO A 18 -11.21 11.30 12.83
CA PRO A 18 -10.28 10.87 11.79
C PRO A 18 -8.95 11.64 11.82
N THR A 19 -8.81 12.66 12.67
CA THR A 19 -7.63 13.53 12.73
C THR A 19 -6.57 13.04 13.71
N ARG A 20 -6.83 11.95 14.44
CA ARG A 20 -5.84 11.35 15.34
C ARG A 20 -4.62 10.86 14.56
N THR A 21 -3.49 10.95 15.21
CA THR A 21 -2.21 10.45 14.73
C THR A 21 -2.13 8.92 14.85
N PHE A 22 -1.25 8.30 14.07
CA PHE A 22 -0.90 6.90 14.26
C PHE A 22 -0.43 6.61 15.69
N GLY A 23 0.31 7.54 16.30
CA GLY A 23 0.78 7.44 17.68
C GLY A 23 -0.36 7.32 18.69
N GLU A 24 -1.42 8.11 18.53
CA GLU A 24 -2.60 8.06 19.40
C GLU A 24 -3.38 6.75 19.25
N TYR A 25 -3.65 6.31 18.01
CA TYR A 25 -4.32 5.01 17.78
C TYR A 25 -3.51 3.84 18.33
N LEU A 26 -2.19 3.83 18.11
CA LEU A 26 -1.29 2.80 18.63
C LEU A 26 -1.19 2.86 20.16
N GLY A 27 -1.22 4.06 20.75
CA GLY A 27 -1.30 4.28 22.19
C GLY A 27 -2.56 3.65 22.78
N GLN A 28 -3.72 3.88 22.16
CA GLN A 28 -4.98 3.25 22.59
C GLN A 28 -4.94 1.72 22.42
N PHE A 29 -4.44 1.22 21.29
CA PHE A 29 -4.26 -0.21 21.06
C PHE A 29 -3.40 -0.86 22.16
N ARG A 30 -2.26 -0.23 22.49
CA ARG A 30 -1.35 -0.67 23.53
C ARG A 30 -2.02 -0.66 24.91
N SER A 31 -2.71 0.42 25.24
CA SER A 31 -3.45 0.57 26.51
C SER A 31 -4.48 -0.55 26.67
N ASN A 32 -5.28 -0.81 25.63
CA ASN A 32 -6.28 -1.87 25.63
C ASN A 32 -5.65 -3.26 25.79
N ALA A 33 -4.53 -3.51 25.11
CA ALA A 33 -3.81 -4.78 25.22
C ALA A 33 -3.24 -5.01 26.64
N HIS A 34 -2.63 -3.99 27.25
CA HIS A 34 -2.15 -4.08 28.64
C HIS A 34 -3.30 -4.23 29.64
N GLY A 35 -4.41 -3.50 29.44
CA GLY A 35 -5.61 -3.65 30.27
C GLY A 35 -6.14 -5.07 30.26
N ALA A 36 -6.27 -5.68 29.08
CA ALA A 36 -6.70 -7.07 28.93
C ALA A 36 -5.73 -8.06 29.61
N LEU A 37 -4.42 -7.88 29.43
CA LEU A 37 -3.42 -8.72 30.10
C LEU A 37 -3.49 -8.64 31.62
N SER A 38 -3.62 -7.42 32.16
CA SER A 38 -3.69 -7.22 33.61
C SER A 38 -4.89 -7.92 34.22
N VAL A 39 -6.02 -8.00 33.49
CA VAL A 39 -7.21 -8.73 33.93
C VAL A 39 -7.01 -10.24 33.84
N LEU A 40 -6.37 -10.74 32.77
CA LEU A 40 -6.24 -12.19 32.52
C LEU A 40 -5.11 -12.85 33.30
N TYR A 41 -4.00 -12.14 33.53
CA TYR A 41 -2.76 -12.71 34.06
C TYR A 41 -2.20 -11.96 35.28
N GLY A 42 -2.89 -10.92 35.74
CA GLY A 42 -2.46 -10.06 36.85
C GLY A 42 -1.42 -9.00 36.45
N ALA A 43 -1.16 -8.06 37.36
CA ALA A 43 -0.36 -6.86 37.10
C ALA A 43 1.14 -7.11 36.81
N GLY A 44 1.65 -8.32 37.10
CA GLY A 44 3.06 -8.67 36.88
C GLY A 44 3.39 -9.15 35.46
N PHE A 45 2.37 -9.38 34.62
CA PHE A 45 2.59 -9.88 33.26
C PHE A 45 2.79 -8.72 32.27
N ALA A 46 3.92 -8.74 31.55
CA ALA A 46 4.28 -7.72 30.57
C ALA A 46 4.67 -8.34 29.22
N PHE A 47 4.30 -7.68 28.13
CA PHE A 47 4.82 -8.02 26.81
C PHE A 47 6.32 -7.77 26.73
N SER A 48 7.04 -8.60 25.98
CA SER A 48 8.38 -8.21 25.54
C SER A 48 8.28 -7.01 24.58
N GLY A 49 9.22 -6.07 24.69
CA GLY A 49 9.24 -4.89 23.81
C GLY A 49 9.33 -5.26 22.32
N SER A 50 10.00 -6.37 21.98
CA SER A 50 10.12 -6.86 20.60
C SER A 50 8.81 -7.44 20.06
N ALA A 51 8.03 -8.16 20.87
CA ALA A 51 6.73 -8.67 20.47
C ALA A 51 5.75 -7.52 20.23
N LEU A 52 5.72 -6.54 21.12
CA LEU A 52 4.87 -5.35 20.97
C LEU A 52 5.26 -4.55 19.72
N ALA A 53 6.55 -4.25 19.54
CA ALA A 53 7.02 -3.49 18.37
C ALA A 53 6.67 -4.18 17.03
N LYS A 54 6.73 -5.51 16.96
CA LYS A 54 6.31 -6.27 15.78
C LYS A 54 4.81 -6.11 15.52
N VAL A 55 3.98 -6.36 16.53
CA VAL A 55 2.52 -6.26 16.40
C VAL A 55 2.12 -4.83 16.04
N GLU A 56 2.69 -3.83 16.68
CA GLU A 56 2.35 -2.45 16.37
C GLU A 56 2.80 -2.02 14.96
N GLY A 57 3.84 -2.64 14.40
CA GLY A 57 4.19 -2.50 12.98
C GLY A 57 3.10 -3.05 12.07
N ASP A 58 2.61 -4.27 12.35
CA ASP A 58 1.50 -4.89 11.59
C ASP A 58 0.20 -4.06 11.70
N VAL A 59 -0.09 -3.49 12.88
CA VAL A 59 -1.27 -2.63 13.09
C VAL A 59 -1.13 -1.32 12.31
N PHE A 60 0.06 -0.73 12.28
CA PHE A 60 0.35 0.48 11.50
C PHE A 60 0.07 0.25 10.01
N GLU A 61 0.59 -0.85 9.45
CA GLU A 61 0.33 -1.26 8.06
C GLU A 61 -1.17 -1.44 7.76
N LEU A 62 -1.93 -2.08 8.68
CA LEU A 62 -3.37 -2.31 8.52
C LEU A 62 -4.19 -1.03 8.57
N MET A 63 -3.86 -0.10 9.46
CA MET A 63 -4.54 1.21 9.52
C MET A 63 -4.35 1.99 8.23
N GLU A 64 -3.13 1.98 7.70
CA GLU A 64 -2.80 2.66 6.45
C GLU A 64 -3.54 2.04 5.25
N ALA A 65 -3.47 0.71 5.10
CA ALA A 65 -4.17 0.01 4.04
C ALA A 65 -5.69 0.20 4.12
N GLY A 66 -6.27 0.19 5.32
CA GLY A 66 -7.70 0.43 5.52
C GLY A 66 -8.14 1.85 5.18
N ALA A 67 -7.35 2.87 5.54
CA ALA A 67 -7.62 4.26 5.18
C ALA A 67 -7.56 4.46 3.65
N ILE A 68 -6.54 3.90 2.99
CA ILE A 68 -6.39 3.98 1.53
C ILE A 68 -7.54 3.24 0.82
N TRP A 69 -7.95 2.07 1.32
CA TRP A 69 -9.11 1.36 0.78
C TRP A 69 -10.36 2.24 0.77
N ASN A 70 -10.68 2.90 1.88
CA ASN A 70 -11.88 3.73 1.98
C ASN A 70 -11.80 4.99 1.12
N ALA A 71 -10.61 5.59 0.99
CA ALA A 71 -10.37 6.68 0.03
C ALA A 71 -10.61 6.21 -1.42
N PHE A 72 -10.21 4.98 -1.75
CA PHE A 72 -10.38 4.41 -3.09
C PHE A 72 -11.83 4.00 -3.36
N ALA A 73 -12.57 3.56 -2.35
CA ALA A 73 -14.02 3.34 -2.47
C ALA A 73 -14.74 4.66 -2.81
N ALA A 74 -14.37 5.78 -2.16
CA ALA A 74 -14.91 7.09 -2.49
C ALA A 74 -14.53 7.54 -3.92
N TRP A 75 -13.27 7.33 -4.31
CA TRP A 75 -12.79 7.56 -5.68
C TRP A 75 -13.60 6.76 -6.71
N ASN A 76 -13.81 5.46 -6.48
CA ASN A 76 -14.47 4.58 -7.43
C ASN A 76 -15.94 4.98 -7.65
N LYS A 77 -16.64 5.39 -6.59
CA LYS A 77 -18.00 5.94 -6.68
C LYS A 77 -18.02 7.24 -7.49
N PHE A 78 -17.05 8.13 -7.26
CA PHE A 78 -16.91 9.36 -8.04
C PHE A 78 -16.60 9.08 -9.53
N MET A 79 -15.78 8.08 -9.83
CA MET A 79 -15.48 7.66 -11.21
C MET A 79 -16.68 7.10 -11.96
N ASP A 80 -17.69 6.59 -11.25
CA ASP A 80 -19.00 6.21 -11.82
C ASP A 80 -19.92 7.41 -12.10
N GLY A 81 -19.43 8.63 -11.89
CA GLY A 81 -20.21 9.86 -12.10
C GLY A 81 -21.10 10.23 -10.91
N LEU A 82 -20.96 9.56 -9.76
CA LEU A 82 -21.64 9.96 -8.54
C LEU A 82 -20.96 11.20 -7.92
N PRO A 83 -21.69 12.02 -7.14
CA PRO A 83 -21.07 13.06 -6.32
C PRO A 83 -20.02 12.47 -5.37
N TRP A 84 -19.00 13.27 -5.04
CA TRP A 84 -17.97 12.85 -4.08
C TRP A 84 -18.60 12.43 -2.74
N PRO A 85 -18.44 11.17 -2.30
CA PRO A 85 -19.24 10.65 -1.19
C PRO A 85 -18.60 10.82 0.18
N SER A 86 -17.30 11.17 0.25
CA SER A 86 -16.57 11.28 1.51
C SER A 86 -16.65 12.68 2.10
N LYS A 87 -16.72 12.75 3.44
CA LYS A 87 -16.66 14.00 4.22
C LYS A 87 -15.26 14.27 4.76
N VAL A 88 -14.46 13.21 4.91
CA VAL A 88 -13.10 13.27 5.45
C VAL A 88 -12.07 13.46 4.34
N PHE A 89 -12.23 12.76 3.21
CA PHE A 89 -11.35 12.91 2.04
C PHE A 89 -11.87 14.00 1.11
N THR A 90 -10.96 14.62 0.36
CA THR A 90 -11.28 15.61 -0.67
C THR A 90 -11.04 15.05 -2.06
N THR A 91 -11.88 15.45 -3.03
CA THR A 91 -11.67 15.11 -4.44
C THR A 91 -10.32 15.67 -4.93
N PRO A 92 -9.45 14.85 -5.56
CA PRO A 92 -8.22 15.37 -6.13
C PRO A 92 -8.46 16.45 -7.17
N ASN A 93 -7.63 17.49 -7.15
CA ASN A 93 -7.75 18.64 -8.05
C ASN A 93 -7.63 18.22 -9.53
N GLY A 94 -8.49 18.80 -10.37
CA GLY A 94 -8.46 18.57 -11.82
C GLY A 94 -8.94 17.19 -12.27
N THR A 95 -9.58 16.42 -11.40
CA THR A 95 -10.07 15.09 -11.74
C THR A 95 -11.30 15.15 -12.66
N VAL A 96 -11.27 14.31 -13.70
CA VAL A 96 -12.42 14.05 -14.58
C VAL A 96 -12.92 12.63 -14.33
N ALA A 97 -14.20 12.48 -14.02
CA ALA A 97 -14.82 11.19 -13.72
C ALA A 97 -14.92 10.31 -14.99
N THR A 98 -14.29 9.14 -14.95
CA THR A 98 -14.38 8.12 -16.00
C THR A 98 -14.24 6.72 -15.37
N PRO A 99 -15.12 5.75 -15.66
CA PRO A 99 -15.05 4.40 -15.09
C PRO A 99 -13.70 3.70 -15.29
N SER A 100 -13.01 3.97 -16.40
CA SER A 100 -11.67 3.46 -16.70
C SER A 100 -10.55 3.93 -15.76
N ARG A 101 -10.81 4.93 -14.91
CA ARG A 101 -9.88 5.44 -13.89
C ARG A 101 -10.09 4.81 -12.51
N LYS A 102 -11.05 3.90 -12.35
CA LYS A 102 -11.23 3.18 -11.08
C LYS A 102 -9.95 2.47 -10.67
N ALA A 103 -9.70 2.45 -9.36
CA ALA A 103 -8.49 1.90 -8.78
C ALA A 103 -8.81 1.13 -7.50
N ALA A 104 -7.94 0.19 -7.16
CA ALA A 104 -8.03 -0.63 -5.97
C ALA A 104 -6.66 -0.71 -5.30
N ILE A 105 -6.63 -1.11 -4.03
CA ILE A 105 -5.39 -1.45 -3.33
C ILE A 105 -5.45 -2.88 -2.83
N LEU A 106 -4.31 -3.55 -2.87
CA LEU A 106 -4.10 -4.88 -2.32
C LEU A 106 -3.05 -4.79 -1.22
N LYS A 107 -3.42 -5.15 0.01
CA LYS A 107 -2.43 -5.44 1.05
C LYS A 107 -1.91 -6.85 0.83
N LEU A 108 -0.60 -6.97 0.69
CA LEU A 108 0.04 -8.24 0.37
C LEU A 108 0.58 -8.91 1.63
N PRO A 109 0.57 -10.24 1.71
CA PRO A 109 1.19 -10.93 2.83
C PRO A 109 2.71 -10.86 2.73
N ARG A 110 3.39 -10.99 3.87
CA ARG A 110 4.86 -11.03 3.91
C ARG A 110 5.39 -12.19 3.05
N GLY A 111 6.36 -11.90 2.20
CA GLY A 111 6.97 -12.89 1.31
C GLY A 111 6.06 -13.35 0.17
N TYR A 112 4.98 -12.62 -0.11
CA TYR A 112 4.12 -12.92 -1.26
C TYR A 112 4.90 -12.80 -2.58
N ASP A 113 4.51 -13.60 -3.57
CA ASP A 113 4.97 -13.43 -4.95
C ASP A 113 3.93 -12.60 -5.69
N THR A 114 4.22 -11.30 -5.86
CA THR A 114 3.35 -10.35 -6.57
C THR A 114 3.05 -10.78 -8.00
N THR A 115 3.91 -11.60 -8.62
CA THR A 115 3.69 -12.04 -10.00
C THR A 115 2.48 -12.96 -10.14
N ARG A 116 2.03 -13.59 -9.03
CA ARG A 116 0.81 -14.42 -8.99
C ARG A 116 -0.45 -13.64 -9.33
N LEU A 117 -0.45 -12.32 -9.15
CA LEU A 117 -1.59 -11.48 -9.51
C LEU A 117 -1.78 -11.37 -11.02
N PHE A 118 -0.73 -11.56 -11.81
CA PHE A 118 -0.79 -11.38 -13.25
C PHE A 118 -1.36 -12.59 -14.00
N LYS A 119 -2.04 -12.33 -15.11
CA LYS A 119 -2.46 -13.33 -16.10
C LYS A 119 -1.27 -14.20 -16.53
N SER A 120 -1.55 -15.46 -16.90
CA SER A 120 -0.54 -16.45 -17.30
C SER A 120 0.38 -15.96 -18.43
N GLU A 121 -0.15 -15.19 -19.38
CA GLU A 121 0.60 -14.60 -20.49
C GLU A 121 1.67 -13.61 -20.00
N VAL A 122 1.32 -12.79 -19.01
CA VAL A 122 2.22 -11.82 -18.39
C VAL A 122 3.26 -12.53 -17.53
N ARG A 123 2.84 -13.54 -16.76
CA ARG A 123 3.75 -14.38 -15.96
C ARG A 123 4.76 -15.12 -16.83
N THR A 124 4.34 -15.61 -17.99
CA THR A 124 5.24 -16.25 -18.97
C THR A 124 6.34 -15.30 -19.42
N ARG A 125 6.06 -14.00 -19.60
CA ARG A 125 7.10 -13.00 -19.95
C ARG A 125 8.11 -12.81 -18.83
N ILE A 126 7.64 -12.75 -17.58
CA ILE A 126 8.52 -12.65 -16.40
C ILE A 126 9.39 -13.91 -16.32
N GLN A 127 8.81 -15.10 -16.43
CA GLN A 127 9.52 -16.37 -16.39
C GLN A 127 10.55 -16.50 -17.53
N ALA A 128 10.21 -16.06 -18.74
CA ALA A 128 11.14 -16.05 -19.86
C ALA A 128 12.33 -15.12 -19.60
N HIS A 129 12.07 -13.95 -19.00
CA HIS A 129 13.11 -13.01 -18.60
C HIS A 129 14.02 -13.59 -17.50
N GLU A 130 13.44 -14.15 -16.44
CA GLU A 130 14.19 -14.82 -15.36
C GLU A 130 15.02 -16.00 -15.88
N GLN A 131 14.47 -16.80 -16.80
CA GLN A 131 15.19 -17.90 -17.41
C GLN A 131 16.38 -17.41 -18.24
N ALA A 132 16.23 -16.30 -18.98
CA ALA A 132 17.32 -15.69 -19.73
C ALA A 132 18.44 -15.18 -18.81
N LEU A 133 18.10 -14.64 -17.63
CA LEU A 133 19.08 -14.28 -16.60
C LEU A 133 19.79 -15.52 -16.04
N LYS A 134 19.04 -16.57 -15.70
CA LYS A 134 19.59 -17.83 -15.15
C LYS A 134 20.56 -18.51 -16.10
N LEU A 135 20.27 -18.49 -17.41
CA LEU A 135 21.18 -19.00 -18.44
C LEU A 135 22.54 -18.27 -18.47
N ARG A 136 22.63 -17.09 -17.85
CA ARG A 136 23.85 -16.30 -17.69
C ARG A 136 24.39 -16.30 -16.25
N GLY A 137 23.87 -17.17 -15.38
CA GLY A 137 24.26 -17.24 -13.97
C GLY A 137 23.77 -16.06 -13.13
N MET A 138 22.70 -15.38 -13.56
CA MET A 138 22.13 -14.22 -12.87
C MET A 138 20.71 -14.51 -12.36
N GLU A 139 20.29 -13.77 -11.35
CA GLU A 139 18.91 -13.76 -10.86
C GLU A 139 18.47 -12.33 -10.52
N LEU A 140 17.17 -12.09 -10.60
CA LEU A 140 16.55 -10.85 -10.15
C LEU A 140 15.68 -11.18 -8.93
N GLY A 141 16.10 -10.74 -7.75
CA GLY A 141 15.33 -10.92 -6.52
C GLY A 141 14.08 -10.05 -6.54
N LEU A 142 12.91 -10.68 -6.68
CA LEU A 142 11.62 -10.01 -6.51
C LEU A 142 11.17 -10.15 -5.05
N SER A 143 10.92 -9.02 -4.40
CA SER A 143 10.17 -8.99 -3.15
C SER A 143 8.82 -8.31 -3.36
N SER A 144 7.90 -8.57 -2.43
CA SER A 144 6.58 -7.95 -2.43
C SER A 144 6.62 -6.64 -1.63
N PRO A 145 6.13 -5.54 -2.20
CA PRO A 145 5.81 -4.36 -1.40
C PRO A 145 4.65 -4.69 -0.45
N ASP A 146 4.46 -3.84 0.56
CA ASP A 146 3.45 -4.05 1.60
C ASP A 146 2.02 -3.81 1.04
N ILE A 147 1.87 -2.80 0.19
CA ILE A 147 0.62 -2.44 -0.49
C ILE A 147 0.88 -2.21 -1.98
N VAL A 148 -0.01 -2.68 -2.85
CA VAL A 148 0.01 -2.40 -4.30
C VAL A 148 -1.29 -1.72 -4.71
N GLY A 149 -1.17 -0.62 -5.46
CA GLY A 149 -2.27 0.03 -6.15
C GLY A 149 -2.44 -0.52 -7.56
N ILE A 150 -3.67 -0.87 -7.91
CA ILE A 150 -4.01 -1.44 -9.21
C ILE A 150 -5.15 -0.66 -9.87
N ARG A 151 -5.19 -0.67 -11.19
CA ARG A 151 -6.33 -0.23 -11.98
C ARG A 151 -7.38 -1.33 -12.01
N ILE A 152 -8.64 -0.94 -11.76
CA ILE A 152 -9.78 -1.82 -11.96
C ILE A 152 -10.07 -1.86 -13.47
N PRO A 153 -10.16 -3.04 -14.11
CA PRO A 153 -10.50 -3.11 -15.54
C PRO A 153 -11.86 -2.46 -15.83
N ASP A 154 -12.00 -1.90 -17.02
CA ASP A 154 -13.27 -1.37 -17.53
C ASP A 154 -13.60 -2.07 -18.87
N PRO A 155 -14.71 -2.83 -18.96
CA PRO A 155 -15.75 -3.02 -17.94
C PRO A 155 -15.26 -3.80 -16.70
N MET A 156 -15.82 -3.48 -15.53
CA MET A 156 -15.42 -4.03 -14.24
C MET A 156 -15.84 -5.50 -14.06
N PRO A 157 -14.90 -6.43 -13.80
CA PRO A 157 -15.22 -7.81 -13.46
C PRO A 157 -15.83 -7.96 -12.05
N PRO A 158 -16.65 -9.01 -11.79
CA PRO A 158 -17.32 -9.20 -10.50
C PRO A 158 -16.38 -9.30 -9.30
N GLU A 159 -15.18 -9.84 -9.46
CA GLU A 159 -14.18 -9.99 -8.40
C GLU A 159 -13.67 -8.66 -7.85
N PHE A 160 -13.87 -7.55 -8.58
CA PHE A 160 -13.52 -6.19 -8.14
C PHE A 160 -14.66 -5.46 -7.41
N ALA A 161 -15.87 -6.03 -7.36
CA ALA A 161 -17.00 -5.42 -6.67
C ALA A 161 -16.71 -4.99 -5.22
N PRO A 162 -15.92 -5.73 -4.40
CA PRO A 162 -15.62 -5.32 -3.03
C PRO A 162 -14.95 -3.94 -2.90
N PHE A 163 -14.20 -3.49 -3.92
CA PHE A 163 -13.48 -2.19 -3.88
C PHE A 163 -14.39 -0.99 -4.09
N LEU A 164 -15.66 -1.20 -4.39
CA LEU A 164 -16.62 -0.11 -4.50
C LEU A 164 -17.13 0.36 -3.15
N ASP A 165 -17.03 -0.46 -2.10
CA ASP A 165 -17.58 -0.16 -0.79
C ASP A 165 -16.51 0.04 0.27
N PRO A 166 -16.68 1.04 1.16
CA PRO A 166 -15.76 1.28 2.25
C PRO A 166 -15.85 0.15 3.27
N LEU A 167 -14.71 -0.20 3.86
CA LEU A 167 -14.65 -1.07 5.03
C LEU A 167 -15.13 -0.30 6.27
N PRO A 168 -16.03 -0.88 7.09
CA PRO A 168 -16.60 -0.17 8.23
C PRO A 168 -15.57 0.03 9.36
N ASN A 169 -14.66 -0.92 9.54
CA ASN A 169 -13.74 -0.98 10.67
C ASN A 169 -12.56 -1.93 10.42
N LEU A 170 -11.69 -2.13 11.43
CA LEU A 170 -10.63 -3.17 11.42
C LEU A 170 -10.99 -4.36 12.31
N GLY A 171 -12.28 -4.66 12.43
CA GLY A 171 -12.78 -5.91 12.99
C GLY A 171 -12.44 -7.12 12.11
N GLU A 172 -12.80 -8.31 12.56
CA GLU A 172 -12.37 -9.57 11.92
C GLU A 172 -12.74 -9.67 10.43
N GLN A 173 -14.00 -9.39 10.07
CA GLN A 173 -14.50 -9.54 8.70
C GLN A 173 -13.85 -8.54 7.74
N ALA A 174 -13.79 -7.26 8.12
CA ALA A 174 -13.17 -6.23 7.30
C ALA A 174 -11.66 -6.44 7.15
N ARG A 175 -10.97 -6.89 8.21
CA ARG A 175 -9.56 -7.27 8.14
C ARG A 175 -9.37 -8.46 7.20
N LEU A 176 -10.23 -9.48 7.25
CA LEU A 176 -10.15 -10.61 6.35
C LEU A 176 -10.26 -10.17 4.88
N ILE A 177 -11.18 -9.25 4.57
CA ILE A 177 -11.29 -8.66 3.24
C ILE A 177 -9.98 -7.98 2.84
N LEU A 178 -9.46 -7.09 3.69
CA LEU A 178 -8.24 -6.33 3.41
C LEU A 178 -7.03 -7.25 3.16
N GLU A 179 -6.91 -8.34 3.92
CA GLU A 179 -5.77 -9.26 3.85
C GLU A 179 -5.90 -10.36 2.80
N LYS A 180 -7.12 -10.73 2.39
CA LYS A 180 -7.37 -11.90 1.52
C LYS A 180 -7.87 -11.55 0.13
N THR A 181 -8.22 -10.30 -0.16
CA THR A 181 -8.73 -9.93 -1.49
C THR A 181 -7.71 -10.19 -2.60
N HIS A 182 -6.40 -10.12 -2.31
CA HIS A 182 -5.36 -10.45 -3.29
C HIS A 182 -5.48 -11.89 -3.83
N GLU A 183 -5.93 -12.85 -3.01
CA GLU A 183 -6.09 -14.26 -3.42
C GLU A 183 -7.17 -14.41 -4.50
N LYS A 184 -8.20 -13.55 -4.47
CA LYS A 184 -9.28 -13.56 -5.47
C LYS A 184 -8.85 -12.95 -6.81
N LEU A 185 -7.78 -12.16 -6.82
CA LEU A 185 -7.26 -11.50 -8.02
C LEU A 185 -6.02 -12.20 -8.59
N GLU A 186 -5.66 -13.37 -8.08
CA GLU A 186 -4.58 -14.15 -8.68
C GLU A 186 -4.91 -14.54 -10.12
N GLY A 187 -3.97 -14.28 -11.03
CA GLY A 187 -4.14 -14.60 -12.44
C GLY A 187 -5.04 -13.64 -13.22
N THR A 188 -5.53 -12.54 -12.64
CA THR A 188 -6.51 -11.67 -13.31
C THR A 188 -5.91 -10.40 -13.90
N LEU A 189 -4.74 -9.95 -13.42
CA LEU A 189 -4.20 -8.64 -13.76
C LEU A 189 -3.33 -8.64 -15.04
N GLU A 190 -3.39 -7.54 -15.78
CA GLU A 190 -2.49 -7.28 -16.91
C GLU A 190 -1.21 -6.58 -16.42
N GLY A 191 -0.14 -6.60 -17.22
CA GLY A 191 1.11 -5.94 -16.83
C GLY A 191 0.97 -4.43 -16.60
N ARG A 192 0.01 -3.79 -17.28
CA ARG A 192 -0.33 -2.36 -17.12
C ARG A 192 -1.28 -2.07 -15.95
N SER A 193 -1.77 -3.09 -15.25
CA SER A 193 -2.74 -2.90 -14.17
C SER A 193 -2.10 -2.28 -12.92
N PHE A 194 -0.78 -2.41 -12.73
CA PHE A 194 -0.12 -1.83 -11.55
C PHE A 194 0.07 -0.32 -11.75
N LEU A 195 -0.34 0.46 -10.76
CA LEU A 195 -0.22 1.92 -10.74
C LEU A 195 0.92 2.33 -9.81
N PHE A 196 0.91 1.80 -8.59
CA PHE A 196 1.90 2.12 -7.60
C PHE A 196 2.13 0.98 -6.61
N ALA A 197 3.19 1.10 -5.82
CA ALA A 197 3.40 0.31 -4.61
C ALA A 197 3.79 1.21 -3.44
N ILE A 198 3.52 0.73 -2.23
CA ILE A 198 3.89 1.40 -0.99
C ILE A 198 4.67 0.40 -0.12
N ALA A 199 5.88 0.80 0.28
CA ALA A 199 6.59 0.17 1.38
C ALA A 199 6.30 0.95 2.66
N VAL A 200 5.80 0.26 3.67
CA VAL A 200 5.38 0.84 4.93
C VAL A 200 6.41 0.49 6.01
N LYS A 201 6.89 1.49 6.73
CA LYS A 201 7.95 1.31 7.74
C LYS A 201 7.69 2.17 8.96
N ARG A 202 7.21 1.58 10.05
CA ARG A 202 6.92 2.34 11.27
C ARG A 202 8.14 3.10 11.84
N THR A 203 9.30 2.46 11.85
CA THR A 203 10.53 3.02 12.46
C THR A 203 11.63 3.15 11.43
N THR A 204 12.43 4.21 11.54
CA THR A 204 13.63 4.41 10.72
C THR A 204 14.85 3.72 11.33
N ARG A 205 15.62 3.06 10.46
CA ARG A 205 17.02 2.68 10.70
C ARG A 205 17.76 2.78 9.38
N SER A 206 18.96 3.35 9.37
CA SER A 206 19.73 3.60 8.14
C SER A 206 19.99 2.34 7.32
N ASP A 207 20.24 1.20 7.98
CA ASP A 207 20.44 -0.11 7.34
C ASP A 207 19.19 -0.62 6.61
N ARG A 208 18.00 -0.16 7.01
CA ARG A 208 16.71 -0.61 6.46
C ARG A 208 16.20 0.25 5.31
N LEU A 209 16.87 1.34 4.97
CA LEU A 209 16.45 2.23 3.88
C LEU A 209 16.77 1.66 2.49
N TYR A 210 17.77 0.78 2.40
CA TYR A 210 18.17 0.19 1.13
C TYR A 210 17.16 -0.83 0.58
N GLN A 211 16.41 -1.50 1.47
CA GLN A 211 15.42 -2.47 1.02
C GLN A 211 14.35 -1.79 0.15
N PRO A 212 13.58 -0.79 0.62
CA PRO A 212 12.59 -0.12 -0.24
C PRO A 212 13.21 0.51 -1.50
N LEU A 213 14.44 1.02 -1.41
CA LEU A 213 15.12 1.63 -2.56
C LEU A 213 15.47 0.59 -3.64
N PHE A 214 15.96 -0.58 -3.23
CA PHE A 214 16.23 -1.70 -4.15
C PHE A 214 14.93 -2.21 -4.77
N GLU A 215 13.90 -2.44 -3.94
CA GLU A 215 12.58 -2.88 -4.38
C GLU A 215 11.95 -1.94 -5.40
N ALA A 216 12.05 -0.63 -5.17
CA ALA A 216 11.56 0.38 -6.09
C ALA A 216 12.23 0.29 -7.47
N ASN A 217 13.54 0.09 -7.52
CA ASN A 217 14.28 -0.07 -8.78
C ASN A 217 13.88 -1.35 -9.51
N VAL A 218 13.80 -2.47 -8.79
CA VAL A 218 13.45 -3.77 -9.36
C VAL A 218 12.02 -3.78 -9.89
N LEU A 219 11.05 -3.24 -9.14
CA LEU A 219 9.65 -3.19 -9.58
C LEU A 219 9.44 -2.23 -10.75
N LYS A 220 10.07 -1.06 -10.74
CA LYS A 220 10.05 -0.14 -11.90
C LYS A 220 10.63 -0.81 -13.14
N TYR A 221 11.77 -1.49 -13.00
CA TYR A 221 12.36 -2.25 -14.11
C TYR A 221 11.39 -3.32 -14.63
N LEU A 222 10.86 -4.16 -13.74
CA LEU A 222 9.96 -5.24 -14.13
C LEU A 222 8.73 -4.70 -14.86
N ILE A 223 8.06 -3.70 -14.28
CA ILE A 223 6.82 -3.16 -14.82
C ILE A 223 7.07 -2.39 -16.12
N GLU A 224 8.03 -1.47 -16.14
CA GLU A 224 8.23 -0.55 -17.26
C GLU A 224 9.02 -1.17 -18.42
N GLU A 225 9.93 -2.11 -18.16
CA GLU A 225 10.79 -2.73 -19.18
C GLU A 225 10.30 -4.12 -19.58
N VAL A 226 10.15 -5.02 -18.60
CA VAL A 226 9.85 -6.42 -18.86
C VAL A 226 8.39 -6.58 -19.29
N LEU A 227 7.48 -5.91 -18.57
CA LEU A 227 6.04 -5.98 -18.84
C LEU A 227 5.56 -4.95 -19.85
N ARG A 228 6.39 -3.94 -20.17
CA ARG A 228 6.01 -2.77 -20.99
C ARG A 228 4.74 -2.10 -20.47
N GLY A 229 4.63 -2.01 -19.16
CA GLY A 229 3.55 -1.35 -18.44
C GLY A 229 3.63 0.17 -18.52
N ALA A 230 2.65 0.83 -17.88
CA ALA A 230 2.64 2.27 -17.73
C ALA A 230 3.67 2.73 -16.67
N ALA A 231 3.84 4.05 -16.55
CA ALA A 231 4.68 4.65 -15.52
C ALA A 231 4.24 4.19 -14.12
N PHE A 232 5.19 3.67 -13.34
CA PHE A 232 4.94 3.10 -12.03
C PHE A 232 5.47 4.01 -10.93
N ARG A 233 4.66 4.26 -9.89
CA ARG A 233 5.10 5.08 -8.74
C ARG A 233 5.42 4.19 -7.54
N PHE A 234 6.54 4.43 -6.89
CA PHE A 234 6.90 3.70 -5.66
C PHE A 234 6.94 4.67 -4.49
N HIS A 235 6.18 4.37 -3.45
CA HIS A 235 6.03 5.20 -2.27
C HIS A 235 6.71 4.54 -1.07
N VAL A 236 7.26 5.35 -0.19
CA VAL A 236 7.71 4.89 1.13
C VAL A 236 7.02 5.71 2.19
N HIS A 237 6.20 5.06 3.03
CA HIS A 237 5.52 5.70 4.14
C HIS A 237 6.22 5.31 5.43
N MET A 238 6.70 6.30 6.19
CA MET A 238 7.44 6.06 7.43
C MET A 238 6.80 6.72 8.63
N GLY A 239 6.69 6.00 9.75
CA GLY A 239 6.14 6.55 10.99
C GLY A 239 7.09 7.51 11.74
N SER A 240 8.35 7.61 11.31
CA SER A 240 9.35 8.55 11.84
C SER A 240 10.51 8.65 10.87
N PHE A 241 11.11 9.83 10.72
CA PHE A 241 12.40 10.02 10.01
C PHE A 241 13.60 10.11 10.96
N GLU A 242 13.39 9.97 12.28
CA GLU A 242 14.47 10.09 13.25
C GLU A 242 15.53 8.99 13.06
N GLY A 243 16.81 9.37 13.21
CA GLY A 243 17.93 8.44 13.23
C GLY A 243 18.55 8.12 11.86
N ALA A 244 18.08 8.70 10.76
CA ALA A 244 18.76 8.64 9.45
C ALA A 244 18.35 9.81 8.53
N ASP A 245 19.16 10.08 7.51
CA ASP A 245 18.80 10.99 6.41
C ASP A 245 17.89 10.28 5.39
N VAL A 246 16.63 10.08 5.77
CA VAL A 246 15.64 9.36 4.95
C VAL A 246 15.42 10.06 3.62
N GLU A 247 15.21 11.38 3.65
CA GLU A 247 14.91 12.17 2.45
C GLU A 247 16.10 12.18 1.48
N GLY A 248 17.32 12.35 1.99
CA GLY A 248 18.53 12.27 1.18
C GLY A 248 18.71 10.91 0.53
N HIS A 249 18.45 9.81 1.25
CA HIS A 249 18.54 8.45 0.69
C HIS A 249 17.50 8.21 -0.41
N TYR A 250 16.26 8.66 -0.23
CA TYR A 250 15.18 8.44 -1.20
C TYR A 250 15.10 9.50 -2.31
N ASN A 251 15.97 10.51 -2.28
CA ASN A 251 16.25 11.36 -3.45
C ASN A 251 17.08 10.65 -4.54
N ALA A 252 17.51 9.40 -4.31
CA ALA A 252 18.23 8.60 -5.29
C ALA A 252 17.43 8.42 -6.60
N ALA A 253 18.12 8.61 -7.72
CA ALA A 253 17.58 8.38 -9.05
C ALA A 253 17.28 6.89 -9.29
N SER A 254 16.27 6.62 -10.10
CA SER A 254 15.97 5.29 -10.62
C SER A 254 17.08 4.89 -11.58
N LEU A 255 17.72 3.75 -11.33
CA LEU A 255 18.76 3.19 -12.19
C LEU A 255 18.21 2.93 -13.60
N VAL A 256 16.95 2.52 -13.70
CA VAL A 256 16.24 2.33 -14.98
C VAL A 256 16.15 3.64 -15.75
N SER A 257 15.78 4.74 -15.08
CA SER A 257 15.67 6.06 -15.73
C SER A 257 17.02 6.57 -16.22
N LEU A 258 18.09 6.35 -15.44
CA LEU A 258 19.44 6.75 -15.82
C LEU A 258 19.94 5.98 -17.05
N MET A 259 19.63 4.67 -17.15
CA MET A 259 20.03 3.84 -18.29
C MET A 259 19.26 4.17 -19.57
N ARG A 260 17.95 4.48 -19.46
CA ARG A 260 17.13 4.87 -20.62
C ARG A 260 17.53 6.24 -21.21
N GLY A 261 18.06 7.14 -20.38
CA GLY A 261 18.28 8.54 -20.74
C GLY A 261 16.97 9.34 -20.75
N GLY A 262 17.06 10.66 -21.01
CA GLY A 262 15.95 11.59 -20.85
C GLY A 262 15.96 12.27 -19.47
N GLU A 263 14.80 12.72 -18.98
CA GLU A 263 14.68 13.35 -17.66
C GLU A 263 14.77 12.26 -16.56
N PRO A 264 15.78 12.31 -15.68
CA PRO A 264 15.93 11.34 -14.61
C PRO A 264 14.75 11.42 -13.62
N THR A 265 14.27 10.27 -13.18
CA THR A 265 13.22 10.17 -12.17
C THR A 265 13.76 9.49 -10.91
N LYS A 266 13.14 9.73 -9.75
CA LYS A 266 13.54 9.08 -8.49
C LYS A 266 13.19 7.59 -8.52
N ALA A 267 13.97 6.77 -7.83
CA ALA A 267 13.63 5.36 -7.58
C ALA A 267 12.37 5.28 -6.68
N VAL A 268 12.43 5.93 -5.52
CA VAL A 268 11.28 6.19 -4.67
C VAL A 268 10.63 7.48 -5.12
N THR A 269 9.43 7.39 -5.72
CA THR A 269 8.71 8.54 -6.27
C THR A 269 8.33 9.55 -5.18
N SER A 270 7.87 9.06 -4.02
CA SER A 270 7.51 9.91 -2.90
C SER A 270 7.84 9.22 -1.58
N THR A 271 8.36 10.00 -0.64
CA THR A 271 8.56 9.58 0.75
C THR A 271 7.65 10.43 1.62
N TYR A 272 6.85 9.78 2.47
CA TYR A 272 5.87 10.44 3.31
C TYR A 272 6.13 10.13 4.79
N LEU A 273 6.15 11.18 5.63
CA LEU A 273 6.09 11.02 7.07
C LEU A 273 4.63 10.74 7.46
N ALA A 274 4.33 9.50 7.76
CA ALA A 274 3.01 9.01 8.06
C ALA A 274 2.58 9.39 9.48
N GLU A 275 2.08 10.62 9.63
CA GLU A 275 1.59 11.16 10.90
C GLU A 275 0.14 10.74 11.19
N ARG A 276 -0.74 10.82 10.18
CA ARG A 276 -2.17 10.50 10.29
C ARG A 276 -2.64 9.59 9.15
N PRO A 277 -3.50 8.57 9.42
CA PRO A 277 -4.00 7.69 8.37
C PRO A 277 -4.76 8.43 7.26
N VAL A 278 -5.55 9.45 7.62
CA VAL A 278 -6.32 10.26 6.67
C VAL A 278 -5.42 10.98 5.66
N GLU A 279 -4.30 11.56 6.12
CA GLU A 279 -3.39 12.32 5.27
C GLU A 279 -2.55 11.38 4.38
N CYS A 280 -2.16 10.20 4.88
CA CYS A 280 -1.53 9.14 4.07
C CYS A 280 -2.44 8.77 2.90
N ALA A 281 -3.71 8.47 3.18
CA ALA A 281 -4.67 8.08 2.17
C ALA A 281 -4.97 9.22 1.18
N GLN A 282 -5.11 10.46 1.66
CA GLN A 282 -5.29 11.62 0.79
C GLN A 282 -4.09 11.85 -0.14
N THR A 283 -2.86 11.63 0.36
CA THR A 283 -1.64 11.78 -0.45
C THR A 283 -1.62 10.80 -1.62
N ILE A 284 -1.97 9.52 -1.38
CA ILE A 284 -2.07 8.52 -2.45
C ILE A 284 -3.25 8.82 -3.38
N LEU A 285 -4.39 9.24 -2.83
CA LEU A 285 -5.57 9.62 -3.59
C LEU A 285 -5.27 10.78 -4.57
N ASN A 286 -4.46 11.76 -4.15
CA ASN A 286 -4.04 12.89 -4.97
C ASN A 286 -3.16 12.50 -6.18
N ASP A 287 -2.53 11.33 -6.14
CA ASP A 287 -1.72 10.82 -7.24
C ASP A 287 -2.55 10.10 -8.32
N LEU A 288 -3.79 9.69 -8.03
CA LEU A 288 -4.63 8.95 -8.98
C LEU A 288 -4.87 9.66 -10.33
N PRO A 289 -5.08 10.99 -10.38
CA PRO A 289 -5.21 11.72 -11.64
C PRO A 289 -3.96 11.65 -12.53
N LEU A 290 -2.77 11.47 -11.93
CA LEU A 290 -1.48 11.52 -12.61
C LEU A 290 -1.19 10.26 -13.45
N PHE A 291 -1.90 9.15 -13.22
CA PHE A 291 -1.72 7.96 -14.01
C PHE A 291 -2.45 8.09 -15.36
N PRO A 292 -1.77 7.88 -16.50
CA PRO A 292 -2.41 7.91 -17.81
C PRO A 292 -3.39 6.74 -17.96
N LEU A 293 -4.38 6.90 -18.86
CA LEU A 293 -5.30 5.85 -19.28
C LEU A 293 -4.66 4.92 -20.32
#